data_AF-A0ABD2LXP0-F1
#
_entry.id   AF-A0ABD2LXP0-F1
#
_cell.length_a   1.000
_cell.length_b   1.000
_cell.length_c   1.000
_cell.angle_alpha   90.00
_cell.angle_beta   90.00
_cell.angle_gamma   90.00
#
_symmetry.space_group_name_H-M   'P 1'
#
loop_
_entity.id
_entity.type
_entity.pdbx_description
1 polymer ?
#
loop_
_entity_poly.entity_id
_entity_poly.type
_entity_poly.pdbx_seq_one_letter_code
_entity_poly.pdbx_strand_id
1 'polypeptide(L)'
;MAKRKITNELRFLKARIAKLQRMERTEESMNDENIEAFEQSGNEVDGPAFIDSLESDVTNGENEELPLTGRQQLKKFREKFVKMENELKESRHLNKISKLEQQNKDLREKIKHCELVAELNTIREKVAKIGEEKQREKEYTKYAPIGDFEAIFGRIGEDKKKAATKGKYGKRIYTQDTWMFESTSVFFQILSDWVALGIFSNTDPKVLLRRWRSGYRKRHPEATAQVQCGVFVIDGDQMDVQENRTRGQRRELPTKLTVGQSNGHQTLLDRINELEGQLKSLQQQQEEETSKYVSVELFNEIQNDHNELLEKFIVLEKQLKELQQNMTNECGGESVGTSGGSARTQGHFTRKVDLLQGKEHLRAQVQSNFRQNCWDENTSQNDIKIKDGTSLTVHCKGNAWVFRSIFAMHSILLNNNYSSRRIFYYEISLKNMKGWAIFGLAMKQQQTPKDETIRYRPGTYAYEKNGELWINGKRKEGNAGNSYGVGDTVGIGVNLLSRRIIFTKNGRQLDNYELLASSYSADCFFFPFVTLSLNGAGDKIDANFGPNFRFDLVTL
;
A
#
# COMPACT_ATOMS: atom_id res chain seq x y z
N MET A 1 -3.56 -22.60 -34.36
CA MET A 1 -3.07 -23.18 -35.63
C MET A 1 -2.32 -22.16 -36.51
N ALA A 2 -2.90 -20.98 -36.78
CA ALA A 2 -2.28 -19.91 -37.61
C ALA A 2 -0.86 -19.46 -37.16
N LYS A 3 -0.64 -19.25 -35.86
CA LYS A 3 0.69 -18.87 -35.30
C LYS A 3 1.80 -19.88 -35.65
N ARG A 4 1.48 -21.18 -35.65
CA ARG A 4 2.43 -22.26 -35.94
C ARG A 4 2.79 -22.26 -37.43
N LYS A 5 1.81 -21.99 -38.30
CA LYS A 5 2.01 -21.83 -39.75
C LYS A 5 2.94 -20.65 -40.07
N ILE A 6 2.65 -19.46 -39.53
CA ILE A 6 3.47 -18.24 -39.71
C ILE A 6 4.90 -18.45 -39.19
N THR A 7 5.07 -19.09 -38.04
CA THR A 7 6.40 -19.36 -37.46
C THR A 7 7.25 -20.28 -38.35
N ASN A 8 6.62 -21.30 -38.95
CA ASN A 8 7.31 -22.22 -39.86
C ASN A 8 7.67 -21.55 -41.19
N GLU A 9 6.77 -20.72 -41.74
CA GLU A 9 7.05 -19.93 -42.95
C GLU A 9 8.19 -18.93 -42.73
N LEU A 10 8.23 -18.24 -41.59
CA LEU A 10 9.34 -17.34 -41.22
C LEU A 10 10.68 -18.09 -41.13
N ARG A 11 10.70 -19.30 -40.58
CA ARG A 11 11.90 -20.12 -40.50
C ARG A 11 12.40 -20.50 -41.90
N PHE A 12 11.50 -20.89 -42.79
CA PHE A 12 11.82 -21.23 -44.17
C PHE A 12 12.39 -20.02 -44.94
N LEU A 13 11.80 -18.84 -44.74
CA LEU A 13 12.25 -17.61 -45.40
C LEU A 13 13.62 -17.15 -44.91
N LYS A 14 13.91 -17.26 -43.61
CA LYS A 14 15.25 -16.97 -43.07
C LYS A 14 16.31 -17.84 -43.73
N ALA A 15 16.04 -19.14 -43.86
CA ALA A 15 16.96 -20.07 -44.51
C ALA A 15 17.20 -19.70 -45.99
N ARG A 16 16.14 -19.29 -46.70
CA ARG A 16 16.23 -18.90 -48.12
C ARG A 16 16.97 -17.56 -48.31
N ILE A 17 16.73 -16.57 -47.45
CA ILE A 17 17.49 -15.31 -47.44
C ILE A 17 18.98 -15.58 -47.17
N ALA A 18 19.30 -16.41 -46.18
CA ALA A 18 20.68 -16.77 -45.88
C ALA A 18 21.38 -17.48 -47.05
N LYS A 19 20.66 -18.32 -47.80
CA LYS A 19 21.17 -18.95 -49.03
C LYS A 19 21.47 -17.91 -50.12
N LEU A 20 20.53 -16.98 -50.38
CA LEU A 20 20.71 -15.92 -51.39
C LEU A 20 21.87 -14.99 -51.04
N GLN A 21 22.05 -14.64 -49.76
CA GLN A 21 23.19 -13.83 -49.29
C GLN A 21 24.54 -14.53 -49.40
N ARG A 22 24.57 -15.86 -49.47
CA ARG A 22 25.81 -16.60 -49.78
C ARG A 22 26.11 -16.53 -51.26
N MET A 23 25.08 -16.69 -52.10
CA MET A 23 25.21 -16.59 -53.56
C MET A 23 25.70 -15.20 -54.00
N GLU A 24 25.11 -14.13 -53.45
CA GLU A 24 25.52 -12.74 -53.74
C GLU A 24 27.00 -12.49 -53.39
N ARG A 25 27.49 -13.04 -52.27
CA ARG A 25 28.91 -12.94 -51.88
C ARG A 25 29.87 -13.70 -52.80
N THR A 26 29.44 -14.86 -53.32
CA THR A 26 30.24 -15.60 -54.33
C THR A 26 30.24 -14.90 -55.69
N GLU A 27 29.15 -14.24 -56.07
CA GLU A 27 29.13 -13.43 -57.30
C GLU A 27 30.02 -12.20 -57.16
N GLU A 28 30.03 -11.54 -56.00
CA GLU A 28 30.95 -10.44 -55.70
C GLU A 28 32.42 -10.91 -55.72
N SER A 29 32.75 -12.05 -55.10
CA SER A 29 34.14 -12.55 -55.11
C SER A 29 34.63 -12.97 -56.50
N MET A 30 33.75 -13.53 -57.35
CA MET A 30 34.11 -13.89 -58.72
C MET A 30 34.35 -12.66 -59.61
N ASN A 31 33.68 -11.54 -59.33
CA ASN A 31 33.94 -10.30 -60.05
C ASN A 31 35.27 -9.66 -59.63
N ASP A 32 35.62 -9.71 -58.35
CA ASP A 32 36.89 -9.16 -57.85
C ASP A 32 38.11 -9.95 -58.36
N GLU A 33 38.05 -11.29 -58.39
CA GLU A 33 39.12 -12.14 -58.96
C GLU A 33 39.30 -11.94 -60.48
N ASN A 34 38.20 -11.72 -61.21
CA ASN A 34 38.27 -11.43 -62.64
C ASN A 34 38.83 -10.03 -62.94
N ILE A 35 38.62 -9.05 -62.05
CA ILE A 35 39.22 -7.71 -62.17
C ILE A 35 40.72 -7.76 -61.87
N GLU A 36 41.15 -8.48 -60.83
CA GLU A 36 42.59 -8.67 -60.54
C GLU A 36 43.32 -9.46 -61.64
N ALA A 37 42.68 -10.46 -62.24
CA ALA A 37 43.24 -11.18 -63.38
C ALA A 37 43.37 -10.31 -64.65
N PHE A 38 42.50 -9.32 -64.82
CA PHE A 38 42.53 -8.37 -65.93
C PHE A 38 43.55 -7.25 -65.71
N GLU A 39 43.84 -6.86 -64.47
CA GLU A 39 44.90 -5.90 -64.15
C GLU A 39 46.31 -6.52 -64.19
N GLN A 40 46.44 -7.84 -63.99
CA GLN A 40 47.73 -8.54 -64.07
C GLN A 40 48.15 -8.91 -65.50
N SER A 41 47.23 -8.93 -66.47
CA SER A 41 47.55 -9.12 -67.89
C SER A 41 47.84 -7.77 -68.57
N GLY A 42 48.85 -7.05 -68.05
CA GLY A 42 49.37 -5.83 -68.66
C GLY A 42 50.11 -6.06 -69.98
N ASN A 43 49.41 -6.58 -70.99
CA ASN A 43 49.84 -6.55 -72.38
C ASN A 43 48.99 -5.52 -73.12
N GLU A 44 49.63 -4.44 -73.57
CA GLU A 44 49.14 -3.58 -74.64
C GLU A 44 48.75 -4.47 -75.84
N VAL A 45 47.45 -4.62 -76.06
CA VAL A 45 46.92 -5.12 -77.33
C VAL A 45 46.25 -3.94 -78.01
N ASP A 46 46.90 -3.46 -79.07
CA ASP A 46 46.33 -2.55 -80.05
C ASP A 46 45.08 -3.16 -80.69
N GLY A 47 44.01 -2.36 -80.76
CA GLY A 47 43.06 -2.43 -81.88
C GLY A 47 41.61 -2.84 -81.58
N PRO A 48 40.61 -2.12 -82.14
CA PRO A 48 39.18 -2.39 -81.95
C PRO A 48 38.66 -3.37 -83.00
N ALA A 49 38.29 -4.58 -82.61
CA ALA A 49 37.60 -5.51 -83.51
C ALA A 49 36.65 -6.51 -82.83
N PHE A 50 36.42 -6.43 -81.51
CA PHE A 50 35.69 -7.49 -80.78
C PHE A 50 34.25 -7.12 -80.38
N ILE A 51 33.75 -5.93 -80.74
CA ILE A 51 32.41 -5.49 -80.35
C ILE A 51 31.31 -5.84 -81.38
N ASP A 52 31.66 -6.20 -82.62
CA ASP A 52 30.65 -6.43 -83.68
C ASP A 52 30.13 -7.87 -83.79
N SER A 53 30.58 -8.82 -82.95
CA SER A 53 30.17 -10.24 -83.05
C SER A 53 29.17 -10.71 -82.01
N LEU A 54 28.66 -9.83 -81.13
CA LEU A 54 27.74 -10.21 -80.03
C LEU A 54 26.31 -9.67 -80.18
N GLU A 55 26.00 -8.95 -81.25
CA GLU A 55 24.66 -8.38 -81.48
C GLU A 55 23.77 -9.19 -82.47
N SER A 56 24.21 -10.32 -83.02
CA SER A 56 23.42 -11.04 -84.05
C SER A 56 22.46 -12.12 -83.54
N ASP A 57 22.49 -12.50 -82.26
CA ASP A 57 21.76 -13.72 -81.79
C ASP A 57 20.54 -13.44 -80.88
N VAL A 58 19.99 -12.23 -80.90
CA VAL A 58 18.77 -11.90 -80.12
C VAL A 58 17.63 -11.44 -81.01
N THR A 59 17.19 -12.31 -81.92
CA THR A 59 15.83 -12.25 -82.45
C THR A 59 15.28 -13.66 -82.61
N ASN A 60 14.45 -14.06 -81.64
CA ASN A 60 13.26 -14.92 -81.77
C ASN A 60 13.07 -15.75 -80.49
N GLY A 61 12.03 -15.45 -79.71
CA GLY A 61 11.63 -16.28 -78.58
C GLY A 61 10.74 -15.54 -77.58
N GLU A 62 9.44 -15.72 -77.78
CA GLU A 62 8.29 -15.62 -76.88
C GLU A 62 8.46 -15.12 -75.41
N ASN A 63 7.45 -14.39 -74.94
CA ASN A 63 7.28 -13.81 -73.60
C ASN A 63 7.48 -14.78 -72.43
N GLU A 64 8.72 -15.14 -72.10
CA GLU A 64 9.09 -15.57 -70.75
C GLU A 64 9.43 -14.33 -69.92
N GLU A 65 8.74 -14.16 -68.79
CA GLU A 65 9.13 -13.18 -67.77
C GLU A 65 10.61 -13.41 -67.44
N LEU A 66 11.47 -12.48 -67.88
CA LEU A 66 12.90 -12.47 -67.58
C LEU A 66 13.10 -12.80 -66.09
N PRO A 67 13.95 -13.77 -65.75
CA PRO A 67 14.15 -14.18 -64.37
C PRO A 67 14.58 -12.95 -63.58
N LEU A 68 13.72 -12.51 -62.64
CA LEU A 68 14.01 -11.43 -61.71
C LEU A 68 15.43 -11.63 -61.19
N THR A 69 16.29 -10.64 -61.41
CA THR A 69 17.68 -10.67 -60.93
C THR A 69 17.72 -11.05 -59.45
N GLY A 70 18.78 -11.72 -59.00
CA GLY A 70 18.89 -12.19 -57.61
C GLY A 70 18.57 -11.09 -56.57
N ARG A 71 18.94 -9.84 -56.87
CA ARG A 71 18.62 -8.64 -56.08
C ARG A 71 17.12 -8.32 -56.01
N GLN A 72 16.39 -8.43 -57.12
CA GLN A 72 14.93 -8.19 -57.14
C GLN A 72 14.16 -9.29 -56.38
N GLN A 73 14.61 -10.54 -56.46
CA GLN A 73 14.05 -11.62 -55.66
C GLN A 73 14.33 -11.40 -54.17
N LEU A 74 15.56 -11.02 -53.81
CA LEU A 74 15.95 -10.72 -52.43
C LEU A 74 15.13 -9.55 -51.84
N LYS A 75 14.88 -8.50 -52.61
CA LYS A 75 14.03 -7.37 -52.21
C LYS A 75 12.59 -7.82 -51.92
N LYS A 76 11.96 -8.56 -52.84
CA LYS A 76 10.61 -9.13 -52.63
C LYS A 76 10.56 -10.05 -51.40
N PHE A 77 11.61 -10.82 -51.15
CA PHE A 77 11.71 -11.68 -49.95
C PHE A 77 11.84 -10.88 -48.66
N ARG A 78 12.63 -9.80 -48.64
CA ARG A 78 12.77 -8.92 -47.47
C ARG A 78 11.46 -8.22 -47.14
N GLU A 79 10.75 -7.68 -48.13
CA GLU A 79 9.44 -7.04 -47.94
C GLU A 79 8.41 -8.02 -47.38
N LYS A 80 8.34 -9.24 -47.94
CA LYS A 80 7.48 -10.30 -47.42
C LYS A 80 7.84 -10.69 -45.99
N PHE A 81 9.13 -10.78 -45.66
CA PHE A 81 9.62 -11.09 -44.31
C PHE A 81 9.18 -10.03 -43.29
N VAL A 82 9.36 -8.74 -43.60
CA VAL A 82 8.95 -7.63 -42.73
C VAL A 82 7.43 -7.66 -42.48
N LYS A 83 6.63 -7.92 -43.53
CA LYS A 83 5.18 -8.02 -43.39
C LYS A 83 4.75 -9.13 -42.41
N MET A 84 5.31 -10.34 -42.53
CA MET A 84 5.00 -11.43 -41.60
C MET A 84 5.52 -11.19 -40.17
N GLU A 85 6.63 -10.48 -40.02
CA GLU A 85 7.12 -10.12 -38.69
C GLU A 85 6.16 -9.15 -37.98
N ASN A 86 5.61 -8.18 -38.72
CA ASN A 86 4.61 -7.25 -38.19
C ASN A 86 3.30 -7.96 -37.85
N GLU A 87 2.78 -8.83 -38.73
CA GLU A 87 1.59 -9.66 -38.45
C GLU A 87 1.79 -10.55 -37.20
N LEU A 88 3.01 -11.09 -37.02
CA LEU A 88 3.34 -11.89 -35.84
C LEU A 88 3.41 -11.03 -34.55
N LYS A 89 3.90 -9.80 -34.64
CA LYS A 89 3.92 -8.84 -33.52
C LYS A 89 2.50 -8.45 -33.13
N GLU A 90 1.65 -8.09 -34.09
CA GLU A 90 0.23 -7.78 -33.86
C GLU A 90 -0.52 -8.96 -33.23
N SER A 91 -0.31 -10.18 -33.73
CA SER A 91 -0.89 -11.39 -33.15
C SER A 91 -0.42 -11.65 -31.71
N ARG A 92 0.82 -11.30 -31.36
CA ARG A 92 1.30 -11.38 -29.97
C ARG A 92 0.65 -10.33 -29.08
N HIS A 93 0.52 -9.09 -29.57
CA HIS A 93 -0.16 -8.02 -28.83
C HIS A 93 -1.64 -8.34 -28.59
N LEU A 94 -2.37 -8.83 -29.59
CA LEU A 94 -3.78 -9.23 -29.44
C LEU A 94 -3.97 -10.35 -28.41
N ASN A 95 -3.08 -11.35 -28.39
CA ASN A 95 -3.12 -12.38 -27.37
C ASN A 95 -2.81 -11.82 -25.95
N LYS A 96 -1.89 -10.87 -25.84
CA LYS A 96 -1.58 -10.20 -24.55
C LYS A 96 -2.80 -9.39 -24.07
N ILE A 97 -3.44 -8.65 -24.97
CA ILE A 97 -4.65 -7.86 -24.66
C ILE A 97 -5.78 -8.78 -24.20
N SER A 98 -6.08 -9.84 -24.94
CA SER A 98 -7.15 -10.79 -24.55
C SER A 98 -6.88 -11.44 -23.18
N LYS A 99 -5.63 -11.78 -22.86
CA LYS A 99 -5.25 -12.30 -21.54
C LYS A 99 -5.48 -11.24 -20.43
N LEU A 100 -5.11 -9.99 -20.68
CA LEU A 100 -5.31 -8.87 -19.75
C LEU A 100 -6.80 -8.54 -19.54
N GLU A 101 -7.62 -8.62 -20.59
CA GLU A 101 -9.08 -8.43 -20.50
C GLU A 101 -9.72 -9.49 -19.61
N GLN A 102 -9.33 -10.76 -19.77
CA GLN A 102 -9.81 -11.83 -18.91
C GLN A 102 -9.37 -11.62 -17.44
N GLN A 103 -8.11 -11.23 -17.21
CA GLN A 103 -7.62 -10.92 -15.86
C GLN A 103 -8.39 -9.74 -15.23
N ASN A 104 -8.70 -8.70 -16.01
CA ASN A 104 -9.51 -7.57 -15.54
C ASN A 104 -10.95 -7.98 -15.21
N LYS A 105 -11.55 -8.90 -15.99
CA LYS A 105 -12.88 -9.45 -15.70
C LYS A 105 -12.88 -10.19 -14.36
N ASP A 106 -11.92 -11.07 -14.13
CA ASP A 106 -11.79 -11.83 -12.88
C ASP A 106 -11.54 -10.89 -11.68
N LEU A 107 -10.72 -9.83 -11.85
CA LEU A 107 -10.49 -8.84 -10.80
C LEU A 107 -11.77 -8.07 -10.42
N ARG A 108 -12.61 -7.72 -11.40
CA ARG A 108 -13.89 -7.06 -11.13
C ARG A 108 -14.84 -7.95 -10.33
N GLU A 109 -14.85 -9.26 -10.59
CA GLU A 109 -15.66 -10.21 -9.80
C GLU A 109 -15.12 -10.35 -8.37
N LYS A 110 -13.79 -10.36 -8.18
CA LYS A 110 -13.16 -10.37 -6.86
C LYS A 110 -13.47 -9.12 -6.03
N ILE A 111 -13.45 -7.93 -6.65
CA ILE A 111 -13.81 -6.68 -5.96
C ILE A 111 -15.24 -6.75 -5.43
N LYS A 112 -16.20 -7.19 -6.26
CA LYS A 112 -17.60 -7.39 -5.85
C LYS A 112 -17.71 -8.38 -4.67
N HIS A 113 -16.93 -9.45 -4.69
CA HIS A 113 -16.91 -10.41 -3.58
C HIS A 113 -16.35 -9.81 -2.29
N CYS A 114 -15.26 -9.03 -2.36
CA CYS A 114 -14.69 -8.35 -1.20
C CYS A 114 -15.67 -7.34 -0.57
N GLU A 115 -16.42 -6.61 -1.40
CA GLU A 115 -17.48 -5.70 -0.94
C GLU A 115 -18.56 -6.46 -0.16
N LEU A 116 -19.04 -7.59 -0.69
CA LEU A 116 -20.02 -8.45 0.00
C LEU A 116 -19.49 -9.03 1.32
N VAL A 117 -18.21 -9.42 1.38
CA VAL A 117 -17.57 -9.90 2.62
C VAL A 117 -17.48 -8.79 3.67
N ALA A 118 -17.16 -7.56 3.27
CA ALA A 118 -17.12 -6.42 4.18
C ALA A 118 -18.51 -6.10 4.75
N GLU A 119 -19.56 -6.18 3.92
CA GLU A 119 -20.95 -6.02 4.37
C GLU A 119 -21.35 -7.13 5.37
N LEU A 120 -21.01 -8.39 5.09
CA LEU A 120 -21.27 -9.52 6.00
C LEU A 120 -20.57 -9.35 7.35
N ASN A 121 -19.32 -8.90 7.37
CA ASN A 121 -18.60 -8.64 8.63
C ASN A 121 -19.24 -7.50 9.42
N THR A 122 -19.68 -6.44 8.74
CA THR A 122 -20.43 -5.34 9.37
C THR A 122 -21.73 -5.84 10.01
N ILE A 123 -22.44 -6.76 9.34
CA ILE A 123 -23.64 -7.40 9.90
C ILE A 123 -23.30 -8.25 11.13
N ARG A 124 -22.22 -9.04 11.09
CA ARG A 124 -21.77 -9.86 12.24
C ARG A 124 -21.47 -9.01 13.47
N GLU A 125 -20.77 -7.90 13.32
CA GLU A 125 -20.49 -6.98 14.43
C GLU A 125 -21.77 -6.42 15.06
N LYS A 126 -22.77 -6.06 14.22
CA LYS A 126 -24.08 -5.62 14.71
C LYS A 126 -24.80 -6.72 15.49
N VAL A 127 -24.78 -7.96 14.99
CA VAL A 127 -25.40 -9.12 15.67
C VAL A 127 -24.70 -9.42 17.00
N ALA A 128 -23.38 -9.35 17.05
CA ALA A 128 -22.61 -9.55 18.28
C ALA A 128 -22.98 -8.52 19.36
N LYS A 129 -23.07 -7.23 19.00
CA LYS A 129 -23.49 -6.16 19.92
C LYS A 129 -24.89 -6.38 20.49
N ILE A 130 -25.84 -6.83 19.66
CA ILE A 130 -27.19 -7.17 20.12
C ILE A 130 -27.15 -8.34 21.12
N GLY A 131 -26.29 -9.33 20.89
CA GLY A 131 -26.09 -10.45 21.81
C GLY A 131 -25.56 -10.01 23.19
N GLU A 132 -24.54 -9.15 23.20
CA GLU A 132 -23.97 -8.58 24.43
C GLU A 132 -25.00 -7.73 25.20
N GLU A 133 -25.82 -6.95 24.48
CA GLU A 133 -26.86 -6.13 25.09
C GLU A 133 -27.94 -6.97 25.77
N LYS A 134 -28.41 -8.04 25.10
CA LYS A 134 -29.33 -9.01 25.71
C LYS A 134 -28.73 -9.73 26.91
N GLN A 135 -27.42 -10.01 26.89
CA GLN A 135 -26.74 -10.62 28.02
C GLN A 135 -26.66 -9.66 29.21
N ARG A 136 -26.34 -8.39 28.97
CA ARG A 136 -26.39 -7.34 30.00
C ARG A 136 -27.79 -7.21 30.60
N GLU A 137 -28.83 -7.24 29.78
CA GLU A 137 -30.23 -7.18 30.22
C GLU A 137 -30.60 -8.35 31.15
N LYS A 138 -30.10 -9.56 30.87
CA LYS A 138 -30.23 -10.74 31.74
C LYS A 138 -29.42 -10.62 33.04
N GLU A 139 -28.26 -9.99 33.01
CA GLU A 139 -27.46 -9.77 34.21
C GLU A 139 -28.09 -8.70 35.11
N TYR A 140 -28.61 -7.61 34.54
CA TYR A 140 -29.32 -6.58 35.31
C TYR A 140 -30.57 -7.12 36.00
N THR A 141 -31.30 -8.04 35.37
CA THR A 141 -32.45 -8.69 36.00
C THR A 141 -32.07 -9.66 37.13
N LYS A 142 -30.80 -10.08 37.22
CA LYS A 142 -30.28 -10.94 38.30
C LYS A 142 -29.92 -10.17 39.58
N TYR A 143 -29.61 -8.87 39.49
CA TYR A 143 -29.08 -8.07 40.60
C TYR A 143 -30.10 -7.16 41.32
N ALA A 144 -31.40 -7.39 41.16
CA ALA A 144 -32.38 -6.66 41.96
C ALA A 144 -33.61 -7.50 42.34
N PRO A 145 -33.65 -8.11 43.54
CA PRO A 145 -34.87 -8.01 44.31
C PRO A 145 -35.04 -6.53 44.69
N ILE A 146 -36.17 -5.94 44.33
CA ILE A 146 -36.56 -4.55 44.62
C ILE A 146 -36.48 -4.17 46.13
N GLY A 147 -36.21 -5.13 47.03
CA GLY A 147 -36.17 -4.94 48.48
C GLY A 147 -34.96 -4.23 49.08
N ASP A 148 -33.77 -4.24 48.45
CA ASP A 148 -32.54 -3.76 49.13
C ASP A 148 -32.17 -2.29 48.90
N PHE A 149 -32.90 -1.59 48.02
CA PHE A 149 -32.69 -0.15 47.83
C PHE A 149 -33.03 0.67 49.10
N GLU A 150 -33.98 0.22 49.92
CA GLU A 150 -34.35 0.91 51.16
C GLU A 150 -33.23 0.89 52.21
N ALA A 151 -32.48 -0.22 52.31
CA ALA A 151 -31.38 -0.36 53.26
C ALA A 151 -30.17 0.51 52.92
N ILE A 152 -29.88 0.71 51.62
CA ILE A 152 -28.76 1.52 51.16
C ILE A 152 -29.03 3.01 51.40
N PHE A 153 -30.24 3.49 51.10
CA PHE A 153 -30.61 4.89 51.37
C PHE A 153 -30.72 5.18 52.88
N GLY A 154 -31.14 4.20 53.68
CA GLY A 154 -31.13 4.30 55.15
C GLY A 154 -29.72 4.54 55.72
N ARG A 155 -28.71 3.78 55.27
CA ARG A 155 -27.32 3.91 55.74
C ARG A 155 -26.68 5.26 55.38
N ILE A 156 -26.93 5.75 54.16
CA ILE A 156 -26.44 7.06 53.72
C ILE A 156 -27.04 8.20 54.56
N GLY A 157 -28.29 8.05 55.01
CA GLY A 157 -28.94 9.00 55.92
C GLY A 157 -28.34 9.00 57.33
N GLU A 158 -28.00 7.83 57.87
CA GLU A 158 -27.40 7.71 59.21
C GLU A 158 -25.96 8.21 59.27
N ASP A 159 -25.14 7.91 58.26
CA ASP A 159 -23.74 8.33 58.23
C ASP A 159 -23.60 9.86 58.11
N LYS A 160 -24.53 10.52 57.40
CA LYS A 160 -24.59 11.98 57.32
C LYS A 160 -25.12 12.62 58.62
N LYS A 161 -26.05 11.97 59.34
CA LYS A 161 -26.47 12.39 60.69
C LYS A 161 -25.33 12.29 61.72
N LYS A 162 -24.50 11.24 61.63
CA LYS A 162 -23.30 11.08 62.46
C LYS A 162 -22.21 12.11 62.13
N ALA A 163 -22.10 12.53 60.87
CA ALA A 163 -21.18 13.59 60.46
C ALA A 163 -21.62 14.98 60.94
N ALA A 164 -22.92 15.26 61.01
CA ALA A 164 -23.46 16.55 61.47
C ALA A 164 -23.33 16.78 62.98
N THR A 165 -23.30 15.71 63.78
CA THR A 165 -23.16 15.79 65.26
C THR A 165 -21.71 15.94 65.73
N LYS A 166 -20.72 15.58 64.90
CA LYS A 166 -19.29 15.84 65.16
C LYS A 166 -18.89 17.15 64.49
N GLY A 167 -19.17 18.28 65.15
CA GLY A 167 -18.94 19.64 64.64
C GLY A 167 -17.50 19.92 64.16
N LYS A 168 -17.19 19.56 62.92
CA LYS A 168 -15.87 19.75 62.30
C LYS A 168 -15.88 20.43 60.93
N TYR A 169 -17.01 21.00 60.50
CA TYR A 169 -17.05 21.85 59.32
C TYR A 169 -17.78 23.16 59.63
N GLY A 170 -17.09 24.27 59.35
CA GLY A 170 -17.57 25.62 59.59
C GLY A 170 -18.90 25.89 58.90
N LYS A 171 -19.74 26.69 59.58
CA LYS A 171 -21.00 27.25 59.10
C LYS A 171 -20.84 27.79 57.67
N ARG A 172 -21.27 27.03 56.67
CA ARG A 172 -21.91 27.57 55.46
C ARG A 172 -23.39 27.27 55.58
N ILE A 173 -24.19 28.32 55.75
CA ILE A 173 -25.64 28.25 55.73
C ILE A 173 -26.00 28.02 54.26
N TYR A 174 -26.29 26.77 53.90
CA TYR A 174 -27.01 26.47 52.67
C TYR A 174 -28.49 26.70 52.96
N THR A 175 -29.12 27.60 52.22
CA THR A 175 -30.58 27.75 52.28
C THR A 175 -31.23 26.52 51.64
N GLN A 176 -32.45 26.19 52.08
CA GLN A 176 -33.18 24.99 51.67
C GLN A 176 -33.36 24.90 50.14
N ASP A 177 -33.35 26.05 49.45
CA ASP A 177 -33.47 26.16 48.00
C ASP A 177 -32.20 25.73 47.25
N THR A 178 -31.00 25.94 47.82
CA THR A 178 -29.75 25.48 47.19
C THR A 178 -29.65 23.95 47.20
N TRP A 179 -30.21 23.31 48.24
CA TRP A 179 -30.28 21.86 48.35
C TRP A 179 -31.22 21.21 47.31
N MET A 180 -32.34 21.88 46.96
CA MET A 180 -33.24 21.40 45.92
C MET A 180 -32.63 21.50 44.51
N PHE A 181 -31.83 22.52 44.24
CA PHE A 181 -31.20 22.72 42.93
C PHE A 181 -30.05 21.72 42.67
N GLU A 182 -29.20 21.45 43.66
CA GLU A 182 -28.10 20.49 43.49
C GLU A 182 -28.61 19.04 43.41
N SER A 183 -29.64 18.67 44.18
CA SER A 183 -30.22 17.32 44.13
C SER A 183 -31.00 17.05 42.85
N THR A 184 -31.67 18.06 42.27
CA THR A 184 -32.31 17.91 40.97
C THR A 184 -31.29 17.88 39.83
N SER A 185 -30.22 18.68 39.90
CA SER A 185 -29.13 18.65 38.91
C SER A 185 -28.42 17.30 38.87
N VAL A 186 -28.06 16.74 40.03
CA VAL A 186 -27.44 15.40 40.13
C VAL A 186 -28.42 14.32 39.65
N PHE A 187 -29.71 14.44 39.95
CA PHE A 187 -30.72 13.51 39.44
C PHE A 187 -30.85 13.58 37.91
N PHE A 188 -30.84 14.76 37.31
CA PHE A 188 -30.89 14.91 35.85
C PHE A 188 -29.62 14.43 35.16
N GLN A 189 -28.45 14.60 35.77
CA GLN A 189 -27.20 14.06 35.24
C GLN A 189 -27.23 12.52 35.25
N ILE A 190 -27.63 11.91 36.38
CA ILE A 190 -27.75 10.45 36.49
C ILE A 190 -28.81 9.91 35.51
N LEU A 191 -29.95 10.58 35.37
CA LEU A 191 -31.01 10.18 34.44
C LEU A 191 -30.55 10.33 32.98
N SER A 192 -29.83 11.40 32.64
CA SER A 192 -29.23 11.62 31.33
C SER A 192 -28.20 10.54 30.99
N ASP A 193 -27.33 10.21 31.94
CA ASP A 193 -26.32 9.16 31.78
C ASP A 193 -27.00 7.80 31.61
N TRP A 194 -28.11 7.52 32.30
CA TRP A 194 -28.86 6.27 32.16
C TRP A 194 -29.66 6.17 30.86
N VAL A 195 -30.17 7.29 30.33
CA VAL A 195 -30.78 7.34 29.00
C VAL A 195 -29.73 7.17 27.91
N ALA A 196 -28.55 7.81 28.04
CA ALA A 196 -27.42 7.64 27.13
C ALA A 196 -26.88 6.20 27.12
N LEU A 197 -27.01 5.49 28.25
CA LEU A 197 -26.67 4.07 28.38
C LEU A 197 -27.80 3.12 27.97
N GLY A 198 -28.93 3.62 27.45
CA GLY A 198 -30.03 2.81 26.91
C GLY A 198 -30.89 2.09 27.95
N ILE A 199 -30.70 2.36 29.24
CA ILE A 199 -31.32 1.64 30.36
C ILE A 199 -32.85 1.87 30.40
N PHE A 200 -33.32 3.01 29.87
CA PHE A 200 -34.74 3.33 29.73
C PHE A 200 -35.08 3.67 28.28
N SER A 201 -34.93 2.69 27.38
CA SER A 201 -35.12 2.92 25.94
C SER A 201 -36.56 3.24 25.52
N ASN A 202 -37.57 3.01 26.36
CA ASN A 202 -38.99 3.16 25.98
C ASN A 202 -39.89 3.93 26.97
N THR A 203 -39.34 4.62 27.98
CA THR A 203 -40.18 5.38 28.93
C THR A 203 -39.93 6.88 28.81
N ASP A 204 -40.98 7.64 28.47
CA ASP A 204 -40.94 9.12 28.42
C ASP A 204 -40.40 9.69 29.75
N PRO A 205 -39.29 10.46 29.74
CA PRO A 205 -38.72 11.09 30.94
C PRO A 205 -39.75 11.89 31.76
N LYS A 206 -40.78 12.45 31.11
CA LYS A 206 -41.87 13.18 31.79
C LYS A 206 -42.75 12.26 32.65
N VAL A 207 -42.85 10.98 32.32
CA VAL A 207 -43.59 9.97 33.10
C VAL A 207 -42.81 9.55 34.34
N LEU A 208 -41.49 9.38 34.21
CA LEU A 208 -40.60 9.08 35.34
C LEU A 208 -40.58 10.24 36.34
N LEU A 209 -40.49 11.48 35.85
CA LEU A 209 -40.54 12.68 36.70
C LEU A 209 -41.90 12.81 37.42
N ARG A 210 -43.01 12.50 36.74
CA ARG A 210 -44.36 12.50 37.36
C ARG A 210 -44.48 11.44 38.46
N ARG A 211 -43.97 10.23 38.23
CA ARG A 211 -43.96 9.15 39.25
C ARG A 211 -43.10 9.52 40.46
N TRP A 212 -41.92 10.08 40.23
CA TRP A 212 -41.05 10.55 41.31
C TRP A 212 -41.71 11.64 42.14
N ARG A 213 -42.27 12.69 41.49
CA ARG A 213 -43.01 13.77 42.17
C ARG A 213 -44.20 13.25 42.97
N SER A 214 -44.93 12.28 42.44
CA SER A 214 -46.07 11.65 43.13
C SER A 214 -45.63 10.86 44.37
N GLY A 215 -44.55 10.07 44.26
CA GLY A 215 -43.98 9.33 45.38
C GLY A 215 -43.34 10.22 46.45
N TYR A 216 -42.80 11.38 46.06
CA TYR A 216 -42.26 12.38 46.98
C TYR A 216 -43.37 13.12 47.74
N ARG A 217 -44.42 13.59 47.04
CA ARG A 217 -45.60 14.23 47.68
C ARG A 217 -46.31 13.34 48.68
N LYS A 218 -46.42 12.03 48.40
CA LYS A 218 -47.01 11.07 49.34
C LYS A 218 -46.19 10.90 50.62
N ARG A 219 -44.87 11.11 50.57
CA ARG A 219 -43.95 10.86 51.69
C ARG A 219 -43.60 12.10 52.49
N HIS A 220 -43.75 13.28 51.90
CA HIS A 220 -43.48 14.56 52.55
C HIS A 220 -44.65 15.54 52.32
N PRO A 221 -45.83 15.28 52.89
CA PRO A 221 -47.00 16.14 52.70
C PRO A 221 -46.76 17.58 53.18
N GLU A 222 -45.88 17.76 54.16
CA GLU A 222 -45.54 19.03 54.80
C GLU A 222 -44.68 19.95 53.91
N ALA A 223 -43.93 19.39 52.95
CA ALA A 223 -43.15 20.16 51.98
C ALA A 223 -44.03 20.88 50.94
N THR A 224 -45.33 20.56 50.89
CA THR A 224 -46.26 21.11 49.90
C THR A 224 -46.91 22.44 50.33
N ALA A 225 -46.72 22.86 51.59
CA ALA A 225 -47.38 24.05 52.14
C ALA A 225 -46.67 25.39 51.83
N GLN A 226 -45.50 25.37 51.17
CA GLN A 226 -44.69 26.59 50.95
C GLN A 226 -44.16 26.80 49.53
N VAL A 227 -44.75 26.15 48.52
CA VAL A 227 -44.42 26.45 47.10
C VAL A 227 -45.64 27.04 46.41
N GLN A 228 -45.94 28.29 46.74
CA GLN A 228 -46.71 29.19 45.89
C GLN A 228 -45.70 30.13 45.23
N CYS A 229 -45.62 30.08 43.90
CA CYS A 229 -45.08 31.07 42.94
C CYS A 229 -44.20 30.40 41.87
N GLY A 230 -44.57 30.62 40.60
CA GLY A 230 -43.83 30.21 39.42
C GLY A 230 -44.68 29.54 38.34
N VAL A 231 -45.74 30.23 37.88
CA VAL A 231 -46.49 29.83 36.67
C VAL A 231 -45.70 30.32 35.45
N PHE A 232 -45.14 29.41 34.66
CA PHE A 232 -44.85 29.67 33.25
C PHE A 232 -45.97 29.06 32.42
N VAL A 233 -46.71 29.94 31.75
CA VAL A 233 -47.70 29.58 30.73
C VAL A 233 -46.95 29.17 29.47
N ILE A 234 -47.23 27.96 28.98
CA ILE A 234 -47.01 27.59 27.58
C ILE A 234 -48.33 26.95 27.13
N ASP A 235 -49.13 27.72 26.39
CA ASP A 235 -50.14 27.22 25.45
C ASP A 235 -49.42 26.30 24.43
N GLY A 236 -49.97 25.23 23.89
CA GLY A 236 -51.32 24.69 23.84
C GLY A 236 -51.21 23.38 23.04
N ASP A 237 -52.10 22.44 23.31
CA ASP A 237 -52.90 21.72 22.31
C ASP A 237 -53.51 20.47 22.94
N GLN A 238 -54.83 20.47 22.90
CA GLN A 238 -55.71 19.42 23.36
C GLN A 238 -55.60 18.20 22.45
N MET A 239 -55.56 17.02 23.05
CA MET A 239 -56.24 15.86 22.47
C MET A 239 -57.00 15.12 23.56
N ASP A 240 -58.32 15.14 23.40
CA ASP A 240 -59.30 14.34 24.12
C ASP A 240 -59.03 12.85 23.92
N VAL A 241 -58.94 12.10 25.02
CA VAL A 241 -59.21 10.66 25.02
C VAL A 241 -60.14 10.36 26.18
N GLN A 242 -61.37 9.97 25.81
CA GLN A 242 -62.44 9.55 26.71
C GLN A 242 -62.01 8.37 27.59
N GLU A 243 -62.18 8.55 28.90
CA GLU A 243 -62.00 7.53 29.93
C GLU A 243 -63.34 6.78 30.12
N ASN A 244 -63.52 5.65 29.44
CA ASN A 244 -64.62 4.73 29.74
C ASN A 244 -64.23 3.77 30.86
N ARG A 245 -64.79 4.03 32.05
CA ARG A 245 -64.86 3.09 33.16
C ARG A 245 -65.82 1.95 32.83
N THR A 246 -65.33 0.72 32.85
CA THR A 246 -66.19 -0.45 33.08
C THR A 246 -65.58 -1.34 34.15
N ARG A 247 -66.33 -1.44 35.26
CA ARG A 247 -66.14 -2.40 36.35
C ARG A 247 -66.43 -3.82 35.86
N GLY A 248 -65.59 -4.76 36.32
CA GLY A 248 -66.03 -6.11 36.69
C GLY A 248 -65.80 -7.21 35.67
N GLN A 249 -64.81 -8.07 35.92
CA GLN A 249 -65.01 -9.51 36.14
C GLN A 249 -63.64 -10.18 36.34
N ARG A 250 -63.45 -10.77 37.53
CA ARG A 250 -62.39 -11.74 37.80
C ARG A 250 -62.69 -12.99 36.96
N ARG A 251 -61.81 -13.32 36.01
CA ARG A 251 -61.70 -14.67 35.45
C ARG A 251 -60.32 -15.20 35.80
N GLU A 252 -60.31 -16.32 36.50
CA GLU A 252 -59.13 -17.12 36.78
C GLU A 252 -58.58 -17.69 35.46
N LEU A 253 -57.30 -17.45 35.20
CA LEU A 253 -56.56 -18.04 34.07
C LEU A 253 -55.99 -19.39 34.51
N PRO A 254 -56.09 -20.45 33.68
CA PRO A 254 -55.52 -21.74 34.00
C PRO A 254 -54.00 -21.74 33.74
N THR A 255 -53.26 -22.03 34.80
CA THR A 255 -51.84 -22.39 34.77
C THR A 255 -51.69 -23.77 34.13
N LYS A 256 -51.27 -23.83 32.86
CA LYS A 256 -50.51 -24.94 32.25
C LYS A 256 -50.09 -24.57 30.83
N LEU A 257 -48.91 -23.96 30.71
CA LEU A 257 -48.15 -23.92 29.46
C LEU A 257 -47.26 -25.15 29.45
N THR A 258 -47.66 -26.15 28.66
CA THR A 258 -46.86 -27.33 28.36
C THR A 258 -45.64 -26.92 27.54
N VAL A 259 -44.47 -27.29 28.05
CA VAL A 259 -43.16 -27.16 27.41
C VAL A 259 -43.17 -27.97 26.11
N GLY A 260 -43.19 -27.27 24.98
CA GLY A 260 -43.17 -27.85 23.63
C GLY A 260 -42.42 -26.97 22.65
N GLN A 261 -41.17 -26.60 22.98
CA GLN A 261 -40.29 -25.84 22.08
C GLN A 261 -38.81 -26.24 22.24
N SER A 262 -38.48 -27.53 22.19
CA SER A 262 -37.07 -27.99 22.14
C SER A 262 -36.54 -28.20 20.72
N ASN A 263 -37.41 -28.39 19.72
CA ASN A 263 -36.96 -28.84 18.40
C ASN A 263 -36.37 -27.71 17.53
N GLY A 264 -36.84 -26.46 17.70
CA GLY A 264 -36.33 -25.33 16.92
C GLY A 264 -34.90 -24.92 17.27
N HIS A 265 -34.47 -25.17 18.52
CA HIS A 265 -33.12 -24.85 18.96
C HIS A 265 -32.09 -25.80 18.34
N GLN A 266 -32.43 -27.09 18.23
CA GLN A 266 -31.53 -28.07 17.63
C GLN A 266 -31.35 -27.81 16.13
N THR A 267 -32.43 -27.48 15.41
CA THR A 267 -32.35 -27.12 13.98
C THR A 267 -31.49 -25.88 13.74
N LEU A 268 -31.53 -24.89 14.64
CA LEU A 268 -30.67 -23.72 14.56
C LEU A 268 -29.19 -24.07 14.82
N LEU A 269 -28.89 -24.91 15.81
CA LEU A 269 -27.52 -25.36 16.10
C LEU A 269 -26.93 -26.16 14.93
N ASP A 270 -27.71 -27.06 14.34
CA ASP A 270 -27.26 -27.87 13.21
C ASP A 270 -26.94 -26.98 12.00
N ARG A 271 -27.75 -25.93 11.76
CA ARG A 271 -27.50 -24.96 10.69
C ARG A 271 -26.28 -24.08 10.94
N ILE A 272 -26.01 -23.71 12.18
CA ILE A 272 -24.79 -22.97 12.55
C ILE A 272 -23.55 -23.82 12.26
N ASN A 273 -23.55 -25.08 12.68
CA ASN A 273 -22.43 -25.99 12.45
C ASN A 273 -22.19 -26.27 10.95
N GLU A 274 -23.25 -26.39 10.16
CA GLU A 274 -23.14 -26.52 8.70
C GLU A 274 -22.49 -25.29 8.05
N LEU A 275 -22.91 -24.09 8.45
CA LEU A 275 -22.35 -22.83 7.94
C LEU A 275 -20.88 -22.65 8.36
N GLU A 276 -20.52 -23.07 9.58
CA GLU A 276 -19.12 -23.07 10.02
C GLU A 276 -18.26 -24.03 9.18
N GLY A 277 -18.79 -25.20 8.82
CA GLY A 277 -18.12 -26.14 7.92
C GLY A 277 -17.90 -25.56 6.52
N GLN A 278 -18.92 -24.91 5.95
CA GLN A 278 -18.83 -24.24 4.65
C GLN A 278 -17.81 -23.10 4.67
N LEU A 279 -17.79 -22.31 5.75
CA LEU A 279 -16.84 -21.21 5.92
C LEU A 279 -15.38 -21.68 5.98
N LYS A 280 -15.11 -22.77 6.69
CA LYS A 280 -13.75 -23.36 6.76
C LYS A 280 -13.28 -23.87 5.40
N SER A 281 -14.17 -24.52 4.64
CA SER A 281 -13.87 -24.98 3.27
C SER A 281 -13.56 -23.80 2.33
N LEU A 282 -14.35 -22.72 2.42
CA LEU A 282 -14.13 -21.49 1.65
C LEU A 282 -12.83 -20.77 2.04
N GLN A 283 -12.49 -20.73 3.32
CA GLN A 283 -11.20 -20.19 3.78
C GLN A 283 -10.02 -21.00 3.25
N GLN A 284 -10.12 -22.33 3.26
CA GLN A 284 -9.08 -23.21 2.72
C GLN A 284 -8.92 -23.04 1.20
N GLN A 285 -10.03 -22.90 0.45
CA GLN A 285 -9.99 -22.55 -0.98
C GLN A 285 -9.38 -21.16 -1.21
N GLN A 286 -9.74 -20.18 -0.39
CA GLN A 286 -9.18 -18.83 -0.48
C GLN A 286 -7.68 -18.83 -0.18
N GLU A 287 -7.18 -19.62 0.77
CA GLU A 287 -5.76 -19.78 1.07
C GLU A 287 -5.01 -20.48 -0.08
N GLU A 288 -5.59 -21.52 -0.69
CA GLU A 288 -5.04 -22.16 -1.89
C GLU A 288 -5.01 -21.22 -3.11
N GLU A 289 -6.01 -20.34 -3.27
CA GLU A 289 -6.09 -19.42 -4.42
C GLU A 289 -5.31 -18.10 -4.22
N THR A 290 -5.22 -17.60 -2.99
CA THR A 290 -4.38 -16.43 -2.66
C THR A 290 -2.90 -16.78 -2.71
N SER A 291 -2.54 -18.02 -2.34
CA SER A 291 -1.21 -18.60 -2.61
C SER A 291 -0.88 -18.61 -4.12
N LYS A 292 -1.90 -18.62 -4.99
CA LYS A 292 -1.74 -18.72 -6.44
C LYS A 292 -1.63 -17.37 -7.16
N TYR A 293 -2.17 -16.26 -6.62
CA TYR A 293 -2.39 -15.03 -7.43
C TYR A 293 -2.29 -13.66 -6.71
N VAL A 294 -1.42 -13.49 -5.72
CA VAL A 294 -1.02 -12.12 -5.28
C VAL A 294 0.11 -11.61 -6.19
N SER A 295 -0.22 -11.00 -7.34
CA SER A 295 0.61 -10.20 -8.27
C SER A 295 2.13 -10.48 -8.41
N VAL A 296 2.58 -11.72 -8.17
CA VAL A 296 3.96 -12.17 -8.37
C VAL A 296 4.32 -12.04 -9.85
N GLU A 297 3.37 -12.23 -10.77
CA GLU A 297 3.64 -12.23 -12.23
C GLU A 297 3.96 -10.84 -12.80
N LEU A 298 3.17 -9.80 -12.51
CA LEU A 298 3.45 -8.45 -13.00
C LEU A 298 4.70 -7.86 -12.34
N PHE A 299 4.90 -8.18 -11.06
CA PHE A 299 6.12 -7.80 -10.35
C PHE A 299 7.34 -8.53 -10.92
N ASN A 300 7.22 -9.84 -11.21
CA ASN A 300 8.26 -10.60 -11.88
C ASN A 300 8.55 -10.08 -13.30
N GLU A 301 7.54 -9.57 -14.03
CA GLU A 301 7.75 -8.95 -15.35
C GLU A 301 8.62 -7.69 -15.21
N ILE A 302 8.28 -6.78 -14.29
CA ILE A 302 9.08 -5.58 -13.99
C ILE A 302 10.48 -5.96 -13.48
N GLN A 303 10.58 -6.99 -12.63
CA GLN A 303 11.83 -7.49 -12.06
C GLN A 303 12.71 -8.18 -13.13
N ASN A 304 12.11 -8.86 -14.11
CA ASN A 304 12.82 -9.49 -15.22
C ASN A 304 13.35 -8.43 -16.18
N ASP A 305 12.55 -7.42 -16.53
CA ASP A 305 12.98 -6.29 -17.35
C ASP A 305 14.15 -5.54 -16.66
N HIS A 306 14.08 -5.44 -15.33
CA HIS A 306 15.16 -4.87 -14.51
C HIS A 306 16.45 -5.69 -14.58
N ASN A 307 16.36 -7.01 -14.39
CA ASN A 307 17.51 -7.90 -14.45
C ASN A 307 18.14 -7.91 -15.85
N GLU A 308 17.32 -7.87 -16.90
CA GLU A 308 17.81 -7.79 -18.28
C GLU A 308 18.60 -6.49 -18.52
N LEU A 309 18.15 -5.36 -17.98
CA LEU A 309 18.89 -4.10 -18.04
C LEU A 309 20.19 -4.15 -17.25
N LEU A 310 20.20 -4.81 -16.09
CA LEU A 310 21.41 -4.94 -15.25
C LEU A 310 22.48 -5.79 -15.96
N GLU A 311 22.08 -6.93 -16.55
CA GLU A 311 22.97 -7.80 -17.33
C GLU A 311 23.56 -7.05 -18.54
N LYS A 312 22.74 -6.26 -19.25
CA LYS A 312 23.22 -5.40 -20.35
C LYS A 312 24.27 -4.40 -19.86
N PHE A 313 24.08 -3.82 -18.68
CA PHE A 313 25.05 -2.89 -18.09
C PHE A 313 26.38 -3.57 -17.75
N ILE A 314 26.34 -4.75 -17.12
CA ILE A 314 27.55 -5.53 -16.78
C ILE A 314 28.35 -5.89 -18.05
N VAL A 315 27.66 -6.35 -19.11
CA VAL A 315 28.30 -6.67 -20.39
C VAL A 315 29.00 -5.44 -20.99
N LEU A 316 28.35 -4.28 -20.95
CA LEU A 316 28.94 -3.03 -21.45
C LEU A 316 30.14 -2.57 -20.63
N GLU A 317 30.11 -2.69 -19.31
CA GLU A 317 31.27 -2.40 -18.48
C GLU A 317 32.46 -3.31 -18.78
N LYS A 318 32.21 -4.59 -19.04
CA LYS A 318 33.26 -5.54 -19.44
C LYS A 318 33.87 -5.15 -20.78
N GLN A 319 33.04 -4.85 -21.79
CA GLN A 319 33.50 -4.41 -23.11
C GLN A 319 34.33 -3.13 -23.03
N LEU A 320 33.96 -2.19 -22.16
CA LEU A 320 34.73 -0.97 -21.93
C LEU A 320 36.12 -1.27 -21.35
N LYS A 321 36.23 -2.20 -20.39
CA LYS A 321 37.50 -2.62 -19.80
C LYS A 321 38.41 -3.31 -20.83
N GLU A 322 37.86 -4.19 -21.65
CA GLU A 322 38.60 -4.86 -22.73
C GLU A 322 39.14 -3.86 -23.77
N LEU A 323 38.33 -2.86 -24.15
CA LEU A 323 38.78 -1.77 -25.02
C LEU A 323 39.90 -0.94 -24.37
N GLN A 324 39.82 -0.66 -23.07
CA GLN A 324 40.89 0.02 -22.34
C GLN A 324 42.18 -0.78 -22.32
N GLN A 325 42.09 -2.10 -22.06
CA GLN A 325 43.23 -3.01 -22.04
C GLN A 325 43.92 -3.12 -23.42
N ASN A 326 43.13 -3.22 -24.49
CA ASN A 326 43.66 -3.29 -25.86
C ASN A 326 44.42 -2.02 -26.24
N MET A 327 43.89 -0.84 -25.90
CA MET A 327 44.60 0.42 -26.14
C MET A 327 45.94 0.52 -25.38
N THR A 328 46.00 0.03 -24.14
CA THR A 328 47.27 0.01 -23.38
C THR A 328 48.30 -0.94 -23.98
N ASN A 329 47.86 -2.05 -24.57
CA ASN A 329 48.75 -3.01 -25.21
C ASN A 329 49.26 -2.48 -26.57
N GLU A 330 48.42 -1.79 -27.34
CA GLU A 330 48.80 -1.21 -28.64
C GLU A 330 49.73 0.01 -28.52
N CYS A 331 49.60 0.81 -27.45
CA CYS A 331 50.51 1.96 -27.22
C CYS A 331 51.89 1.57 -26.66
N GLY A 332 52.10 0.33 -26.23
CA GLY A 332 53.36 -0.11 -25.61
C GLY A 332 54.44 -0.62 -26.58
N GLY A 333 54.13 -0.77 -27.87
CA GLY A 333 54.92 -1.62 -28.78
C GLY A 333 55.79 -0.94 -29.84
N GLU A 334 55.50 0.29 -30.27
CA GLU A 334 56.15 0.82 -31.49
C GLU A 334 56.95 2.10 -31.25
N SER A 335 58.24 1.89 -31.06
CA SER A 335 59.26 2.93 -31.24
C SER A 335 59.37 3.27 -32.73
N VAL A 336 59.00 4.51 -33.07
CA VAL A 336 59.64 5.38 -34.06
C VAL A 336 59.94 4.76 -35.43
N GLY A 337 59.01 4.92 -36.36
CA GLY A 337 59.26 4.59 -37.78
C GLY A 337 58.19 5.13 -38.73
N THR A 338 58.39 6.36 -39.20
CA THR A 338 57.92 6.94 -40.48
C THR A 338 56.41 7.08 -40.76
N SER A 339 56.05 8.37 -40.90
CA SER A 339 54.88 8.99 -41.51
C SER A 339 54.20 8.24 -42.67
N GLY A 340 52.94 7.81 -42.48
CA GLY A 340 52.06 7.42 -43.57
C GLY A 340 50.88 6.56 -43.14
N GLY A 341 49.84 7.15 -42.54
CA GLY A 341 48.64 6.37 -42.20
C GLY A 341 47.60 7.08 -41.33
N SER A 342 47.03 8.19 -41.81
CA SER A 342 46.10 9.04 -41.04
C SER A 342 44.66 8.51 -40.89
N ALA A 343 44.27 7.42 -41.57
CA ALA A 343 42.87 6.99 -41.62
C ALA A 343 42.47 5.98 -40.52
N ARG A 344 43.41 5.17 -39.99
CA ARG A 344 43.09 4.13 -39.00
C ARG A 344 42.83 4.68 -37.59
N THR A 345 43.47 5.78 -37.22
CA THR A 345 43.31 6.40 -35.89
C THR A 345 41.96 7.10 -35.70
N GLN A 346 41.29 7.53 -36.78
CA GLN A 346 40.01 8.23 -36.70
C GLN A 346 38.85 7.29 -36.32
N GLY A 347 38.84 6.06 -36.84
CA GLY A 347 37.77 5.07 -36.54
C GLY A 347 37.76 4.60 -35.08
N HIS A 348 38.93 4.50 -34.45
CA HIS A 348 39.03 4.10 -33.03
C HIS A 348 38.52 5.20 -32.08
N PHE A 349 38.70 6.48 -32.42
CA PHE A 349 38.24 7.59 -31.59
C PHE A 349 36.71 7.68 -31.58
N THR A 350 36.06 7.55 -32.74
CA THR A 350 34.59 7.60 -32.86
C THR A 350 33.93 6.49 -32.04
N ARG A 351 34.46 5.26 -32.11
CA ARG A 351 33.92 4.10 -31.38
C ARG A 351 33.98 4.27 -29.86
N LYS A 352 34.98 4.99 -29.34
CA LYS A 352 35.12 5.31 -27.91
C LYS A 352 34.09 6.36 -27.45
N VAL A 353 33.84 7.38 -28.28
CA VAL A 353 32.84 8.42 -27.99
C VAL A 353 31.44 7.81 -27.95
N ASP A 354 31.09 6.96 -28.92
CA ASP A 354 29.78 6.30 -28.98
C ASP A 354 29.54 5.37 -27.77
N LEU A 355 30.58 4.64 -27.32
CA LEU A 355 30.48 3.76 -26.14
C LEU A 355 30.32 4.56 -24.85
N LEU A 356 31.01 5.70 -24.72
CA LEU A 356 30.88 6.59 -23.56
C LEU A 356 29.50 7.26 -23.50
N GLN A 357 28.99 7.73 -24.65
CA GLN A 357 27.64 8.27 -24.75
C GLN A 357 26.58 7.20 -24.45
N GLY A 358 26.76 5.97 -24.95
CA GLY A 358 25.89 4.83 -24.63
C GLY A 358 25.89 4.49 -23.14
N LYS A 359 27.06 4.53 -22.48
CA LYS A 359 27.19 4.31 -21.03
C LYS A 359 26.47 5.40 -20.23
N GLU A 360 26.65 6.67 -20.57
CA GLU A 360 25.98 7.77 -19.86
C GLU A 360 24.47 7.76 -20.11
N HIS A 361 24.02 7.44 -21.32
CA HIS A 361 22.60 7.26 -21.62
C HIS A 361 21.98 6.11 -20.81
N LEU A 362 22.63 4.94 -20.78
CA LEU A 362 22.17 3.81 -19.97
C LEU A 362 22.27 4.10 -18.48
N ARG A 363 23.30 4.81 -18.00
CA ARG A 363 23.40 5.23 -16.61
C ARG A 363 22.28 6.17 -16.23
N ALA A 364 21.96 7.14 -17.09
CA ALA A 364 20.83 8.05 -16.91
C ALA A 364 19.50 7.30 -16.97
N GLN A 365 19.35 6.31 -17.86
CA GLN A 365 18.14 5.50 -17.99
C GLN A 365 17.96 4.55 -16.80
N VAL A 366 19.04 3.92 -16.34
CA VAL A 366 19.08 3.10 -15.14
C VAL A 366 18.79 3.97 -13.93
N GLN A 367 19.43 5.13 -13.75
CA GLN A 367 19.15 6.07 -12.66
C GLN A 367 17.73 6.67 -12.74
N SER A 368 17.18 6.90 -13.94
CA SER A 368 15.79 7.36 -14.10
C SER A 368 14.77 6.26 -13.82
N ASN A 369 15.15 4.99 -14.04
CA ASN A 369 14.32 3.82 -13.73
C ASN A 369 14.45 3.41 -12.25
N PHE A 370 15.62 3.60 -11.64
CA PHE A 370 15.83 3.65 -10.20
C PHE A 370 15.42 5.04 -9.69
N ARG A 371 14.15 5.43 -9.89
CA ARG A 371 13.63 6.53 -9.10
C ARG A 371 13.83 6.13 -7.64
N GLN A 372 14.76 6.83 -6.98
CA GLN A 372 14.86 6.74 -5.54
C GLN A 372 13.47 6.94 -5.00
N ASN A 373 13.09 6.09 -4.03
CA ASN A 373 11.79 6.22 -3.41
C ASN A 373 11.60 7.67 -2.95
N CYS A 374 10.38 8.16 -2.98
CA CYS A 374 10.08 9.52 -2.61
C CYS A 374 8.76 9.56 -1.86
N TRP A 375 8.38 10.69 -1.29
CA TRP A 375 7.09 10.81 -0.60
C TRP A 375 5.93 10.81 -1.62
N ASP A 376 4.90 10.03 -1.34
CA ASP A 376 3.70 9.93 -2.18
C ASP A 376 2.78 11.11 -1.90
N GLU A 377 2.70 12.04 -2.85
CA GLU A 377 1.81 13.20 -2.79
C GLU A 377 0.34 12.81 -2.57
N ASN A 378 -0.09 11.65 -3.08
CA ASN A 378 -1.47 11.18 -2.89
C ASN A 378 -1.76 10.72 -1.46
N THR A 379 -0.71 10.44 -0.68
CA THR A 379 -0.85 10.09 0.74
C THR A 379 -0.67 11.30 1.66
N SER A 380 -0.34 12.46 1.09
CA SER A 380 -0.15 13.68 1.85
C SER A 380 -1.48 14.19 2.39
N GLN A 381 -1.59 14.29 3.71
CA GLN A 381 -2.74 14.94 4.34
C GLN A 381 -2.62 16.47 4.21
N ASN A 382 -3.74 17.21 4.23
CA ASN A 382 -3.85 18.64 3.84
C ASN A 382 -2.82 19.60 4.44
N ASP A 383 -2.29 19.29 5.62
CA ASP A 383 -1.35 20.15 6.36
C ASP A 383 0.13 19.81 6.11
N ILE A 384 0.40 18.74 5.36
CA ILE A 384 1.72 18.37 4.88
C ILE A 384 1.84 18.83 3.43
N LYS A 385 2.89 19.58 3.12
CA LYS A 385 3.28 19.88 1.75
C LYS A 385 4.65 19.29 1.46
N ILE A 386 4.72 18.48 0.43
CA ILE A 386 5.99 18.10 -0.16
C ILE A 386 6.47 19.31 -0.97
N LYS A 387 7.69 19.77 -0.67
CA LYS A 387 8.27 20.93 -1.34
C LYS A 387 9.27 20.45 -2.38
N ASP A 388 9.23 21.14 -3.52
CA ASP A 388 10.14 20.98 -4.65
C ASP A 388 9.92 19.63 -5.35
N GLY A 389 9.85 19.62 -6.69
CA GLY A 389 9.49 18.44 -7.51
C GLY A 389 10.41 17.22 -7.41
N THR A 390 11.29 17.19 -6.40
CA THR A 390 12.11 16.06 -5.98
C THR A 390 11.37 15.12 -5.01
N SER A 391 10.27 15.57 -4.40
CA SER A 391 9.44 14.81 -3.47
C SER A 391 10.16 14.24 -2.23
N LEU A 392 11.29 14.84 -1.82
CA LEU A 392 12.09 14.39 -0.66
C LEU A 392 11.94 15.28 0.58
N THR A 393 11.51 16.53 0.38
CA THR A 393 11.41 17.52 1.46
C THR A 393 9.96 17.65 1.92
N VAL A 394 9.71 17.50 3.21
CA VAL A 394 8.37 17.60 3.79
C VAL A 394 8.28 18.83 4.69
N HIS A 395 7.28 19.66 4.43
CA HIS A 395 6.96 20.85 5.21
C HIS A 395 5.60 20.71 5.90
N CYS A 396 5.59 20.98 7.19
CA CYS A 396 4.38 21.13 7.98
C CYS A 396 3.85 22.57 7.89
N LYS A 397 2.60 22.75 7.46
CA LYS A 397 1.93 24.07 7.37
C LYS A 397 0.80 24.29 8.37
N GLY A 398 0.32 23.24 9.03
CA GLY A 398 -0.77 23.38 9.98
C GLY A 398 -0.31 23.98 11.32
N ASN A 399 -1.28 24.53 12.05
CA ASN A 399 -1.10 25.10 13.39
C ASN A 399 -1.83 24.30 14.48
N ALA A 400 -2.52 23.22 14.10
CA ALA A 400 -3.34 22.43 15.02
C ALA A 400 -2.52 21.30 15.64
N TRP A 401 -2.84 20.93 16.89
CA TRP A 401 -2.23 19.78 17.57
C TRP A 401 -2.73 18.45 17.00
N VAL A 402 -2.33 18.17 15.76
CA VAL A 402 -2.78 17.00 15.03
C VAL A 402 -1.58 16.29 14.42
N PHE A 403 -1.62 14.97 14.42
CA PHE A 403 -0.62 14.15 13.79
C PHE A 403 -0.99 13.95 12.32
N ARG A 404 -0.04 14.24 11.44
CA ARG A 404 -0.18 14.02 10.01
C ARG A 404 0.89 13.08 9.53
N SER A 405 0.49 12.12 8.71
CA SER A 405 1.43 11.15 8.19
C SER A 405 1.51 11.22 6.67
N ILE A 406 2.68 10.92 6.15
CA ILE A 406 2.94 10.73 4.73
C ILE A 406 3.78 9.49 4.53
N PHE A 407 3.46 8.74 3.48
CA PHE A 407 4.12 7.50 3.13
C PHE A 407 4.98 7.70 1.89
N ALA A 408 5.98 6.85 1.71
CA ALA A 408 6.71 6.79 0.47
C ALA A 408 5.86 6.18 -0.66
N MET A 409 6.21 6.50 -1.90
CA MET A 409 5.53 6.06 -3.12
C MET A 409 5.56 4.55 -3.29
N HIS A 410 6.71 3.94 -3.01
CA HIS A 410 6.92 2.51 -3.20
C HIS A 410 7.10 1.78 -1.86
N SER A 411 6.61 0.55 -1.81
CA SER A 411 6.86 -0.36 -0.71
C SER A 411 8.25 -0.95 -0.78
N ILE A 412 8.72 -1.36 0.40
CA ILE A 412 9.82 -2.28 0.59
C ILE A 412 9.26 -3.67 0.35
N LEU A 413 9.61 -4.25 -0.78
CA LEU A 413 9.20 -5.60 -1.12
C LEU A 413 10.09 -6.59 -0.38
N LEU A 414 9.51 -7.31 0.57
CA LEU A 414 10.17 -8.38 1.33
C LEU A 414 10.53 -9.59 0.46
N ASN A 415 9.88 -9.75 -0.70
CA ASN A 415 10.09 -10.87 -1.59
C ASN A 415 10.97 -10.48 -2.79
N ASN A 416 12.29 -10.38 -2.57
CA ASN A 416 13.23 -10.17 -3.66
C ASN A 416 14.42 -11.14 -3.61
N ASN A 417 14.54 -11.97 -4.66
CA ASN A 417 15.46 -13.10 -4.72
C ASN A 417 16.90 -12.76 -5.13
N TYR A 418 17.25 -11.49 -5.38
CA TYR A 418 18.48 -11.18 -6.13
C TYR A 418 19.37 -10.07 -5.58
N SER A 419 19.38 -9.82 -4.27
CA SER A 419 20.49 -9.05 -3.68
C SER A 419 21.00 -9.70 -2.41
N SER A 420 22.28 -10.06 -2.42
CA SER A 420 22.99 -10.73 -1.33
C SER A 420 22.93 -9.99 0.01
N ARG A 421 22.55 -8.70 0.00
CA ARG A 421 22.40 -7.90 1.23
C ARG A 421 20.97 -7.64 1.68
N ARG A 422 19.91 -7.98 0.92
CA ARG A 422 18.46 -7.73 1.20
C ARG A 422 18.14 -6.74 2.35
N ILE A 423 18.75 -5.56 2.35
CA ILE A 423 18.57 -4.53 3.35
C ILE A 423 17.92 -3.36 2.64
N PHE A 424 16.80 -2.92 3.18
CA PHE A 424 16.26 -1.63 2.84
C PHE A 424 16.59 -0.66 3.97
N TYR A 425 16.99 0.55 3.61
CA TYR A 425 17.34 1.59 4.57
C TYR A 425 17.11 2.97 3.98
N TYR A 426 16.66 3.91 4.80
CA TYR A 426 16.52 5.32 4.46
C TYR A 426 16.83 6.20 5.67
N GLU A 427 17.21 7.45 5.41
CA GLU A 427 17.51 8.44 6.45
C GLU A 427 16.60 9.67 6.34
N ILE A 428 16.33 10.29 7.47
CA ILE A 428 15.62 11.55 7.59
C ILE A 428 16.49 12.53 8.36
N SER A 429 16.78 13.66 7.74
CA SER A 429 17.49 14.77 8.38
C SER A 429 16.50 15.80 8.89
N LEU A 430 16.59 16.16 10.17
CA LEU A 430 15.72 17.16 10.80
C LEU A 430 16.32 18.56 10.60
N LYS A 431 15.79 19.31 9.64
CA LYS A 431 16.30 20.66 9.32
C LYS A 431 15.69 21.74 10.20
N ASN A 432 14.41 21.62 10.52
CA ASN A 432 13.70 22.48 11.46
C ASN A 432 12.60 21.67 12.14
N MET A 433 12.49 21.74 13.45
CA MET A 433 11.53 20.93 14.20
C MET A 433 11.21 21.58 15.54
N LYS A 434 10.02 22.18 15.64
CA LYS A 434 9.41 22.64 16.88
C LYS A 434 8.45 21.60 17.43
N GLY A 435 7.73 20.91 16.53
CA GLY A 435 6.73 19.92 16.87
C GLY A 435 7.29 18.55 17.24
N TRP A 436 6.42 17.55 17.13
CA TRP A 436 6.73 16.16 17.40
C TRP A 436 6.91 15.41 16.09
N ALA A 437 7.83 14.45 16.05
CA ALA A 437 8.09 13.65 14.87
C ALA A 437 8.23 12.17 15.22
N ILE A 438 7.77 11.34 14.28
CA ILE A 438 7.80 9.89 14.36
C ILE A 438 8.16 9.38 12.98
N PHE A 439 9.11 8.48 12.91
CA PHE A 439 9.60 7.94 11.65
C PHE A 439 9.51 6.42 11.70
N GLY A 440 9.15 5.75 10.62
CA GLY A 440 9.04 4.29 10.68
C GLY A 440 8.67 3.57 9.40
N LEU A 441 8.34 2.28 9.59
CA LEU A 441 7.79 1.39 8.58
C LEU A 441 6.37 0.97 9.00
N ALA A 442 5.42 1.07 8.09
CA ALA A 442 4.04 0.63 8.32
C ALA A 442 3.41 0.11 7.02
N MET A 443 2.29 -0.60 7.10
CA MET A 443 1.57 -1.05 5.90
C MET A 443 0.67 0.09 5.39
N LYS A 444 0.59 0.32 4.07
CA LYS A 444 -0.19 1.46 3.51
C LYS A 444 -1.69 1.41 3.86
N GLN A 445 -2.24 0.21 4.02
CA GLN A 445 -3.63 -0.02 4.49
C GLN A 445 -3.90 0.56 5.89
N GLN A 446 -2.85 0.91 6.64
CA GLN A 446 -2.92 1.49 7.98
C GLN A 446 -2.91 3.01 7.97
N GLN A 447 -2.90 3.62 6.78
CA GLN A 447 -3.10 5.04 6.65
C GLN A 447 -4.48 5.39 7.20
N THR A 448 -4.50 5.98 8.38
CA THR A 448 -5.74 6.37 9.04
C THR A 448 -6.31 7.61 8.36
N PRO A 449 -7.62 7.63 8.03
CA PRO A 449 -8.28 8.81 7.47
C PRO A 449 -8.36 9.99 8.44
N LYS A 450 -8.18 9.75 9.75
CA LYS A 450 -8.32 10.75 10.82
C LYS A 450 -7.20 10.62 11.84
N ASP A 451 -6.86 11.77 12.41
CA ASP A 451 -5.94 12.24 13.48
C ASP A 451 -5.26 11.25 14.46
N GLU A 452 -5.50 9.96 14.35
CA GLU A 452 -4.81 8.90 15.08
C GLU A 452 -3.38 8.72 14.57
N THR A 453 -2.45 8.56 15.51
CA THR A 453 -1.06 8.24 15.19
C THR A 453 -0.91 6.78 14.75
N ILE A 454 -0.27 6.58 13.59
CA ILE A 454 0.02 5.27 13.00
C ILE A 454 0.78 4.34 13.96
N ARG A 455 1.60 4.90 14.86
CA ARG A 455 2.45 4.15 15.80
C ARG A 455 1.73 3.09 16.66
N TYR A 456 0.42 3.21 16.89
CA TYR A 456 -0.35 2.26 17.70
C TYR A 456 -0.87 1.06 16.91
N ARG A 457 -0.71 1.06 15.57
CA ARG A 457 -1.26 0.01 14.71
C ARG A 457 -0.35 -1.22 14.70
N PRO A 458 -0.90 -2.44 14.86
CA PRO A 458 -0.14 -3.68 14.71
C PRO A 458 0.58 -3.73 13.36
N GLY A 459 1.84 -4.08 13.28
CA GLY A 459 2.64 -4.06 12.06
C GLY A 459 3.29 -2.71 11.76
N THR A 460 3.19 -1.75 12.67
CA THR A 460 3.99 -0.51 12.61
C THR A 460 5.26 -0.64 13.46
N TYR A 461 6.38 -0.20 12.89
CA TYR A 461 7.68 -0.09 13.54
C TYR A 461 8.12 1.36 13.46
N ALA A 462 8.24 2.04 14.58
CA ALA A 462 8.47 3.48 14.59
C ALA A 462 9.47 3.92 15.65
N TYR A 463 10.12 5.05 15.38
CA TYR A 463 11.07 5.70 16.26
C TYR A 463 10.62 7.14 16.50
N GLU A 464 10.30 7.43 17.75
CA GLU A 464 9.69 8.67 18.19
C GLU A 464 10.74 9.65 18.74
N LYS A 465 10.46 10.97 18.60
CA LYS A 465 11.35 12.07 18.98
C LYS A 465 11.99 11.94 20.36
N ASN A 466 11.25 11.44 21.35
CA ASN A 466 11.72 11.30 22.73
C ASN A 466 12.63 10.08 22.96
N GLY A 467 12.95 9.31 21.92
CA GLY A 467 13.79 8.13 22.02
C GLY A 467 13.02 6.81 22.05
N GLU A 468 11.69 6.86 22.12
CA GLU A 468 10.87 5.66 22.21
C GLU A 468 10.82 4.89 20.90
N LEU A 469 10.95 3.57 20.99
CA LEU A 469 10.75 2.65 19.87
C LEU A 469 9.39 2.00 20.01
N TRP A 470 8.62 1.98 18.93
CA TRP A 470 7.32 1.34 18.80
C TRP A 470 7.44 0.13 17.90
N ILE A 471 7.07 -1.04 18.40
CA ILE A 471 7.23 -2.32 17.73
C ILE A 471 5.89 -2.99 17.68
N ASN A 472 5.38 -3.21 16.47
CA ASN A 472 4.08 -3.84 16.25
C ASN A 472 2.95 -3.12 17.03
N GLY A 473 2.96 -1.79 17.02
CA GLY A 473 1.95 -0.99 17.73
C GLY A 473 2.20 -0.78 19.23
N LYS A 474 3.25 -1.39 19.80
CA LYS A 474 3.53 -1.36 21.24
C LYS A 474 4.84 -0.65 21.54
N ARG A 475 4.86 0.16 22.59
CA ARG A 475 6.08 0.82 23.07
C ARG A 475 7.06 -0.22 23.63
N LYS A 476 8.33 -0.13 23.24
CA LYS A 476 9.44 -0.88 23.83
C LYS A 476 10.05 -0.09 24.98
N GLU A 477 10.10 -0.71 26.15
CA GLU A 477 10.75 -0.16 27.34
C GLU A 477 12.29 -0.11 27.16
N GLY A 478 12.96 0.78 27.89
CA GLY A 478 14.42 0.77 28.01
C GLY A 478 15.24 1.61 27.02
N ASN A 479 14.62 2.40 26.14
CA ASN A 479 15.36 3.26 25.18
C ASN A 479 15.56 4.72 25.63
N ALA A 480 15.58 4.96 26.95
CA ALA A 480 15.82 6.30 27.48
C ALA A 480 17.23 6.79 27.07
N GLY A 481 17.34 8.00 26.51
CA GLY A 481 18.61 8.61 26.11
C GLY A 481 18.83 8.69 24.59
N ASN A 482 18.00 8.04 23.78
CA ASN A 482 18.08 8.10 22.31
C ASN A 482 17.13 9.13 21.70
N SER A 483 16.75 10.20 22.39
CA SER A 483 15.93 11.27 21.79
C SER A 483 16.66 11.96 20.64
N TYR A 484 15.95 12.50 19.66
CA TYR A 484 16.52 13.23 18.53
C TYR A 484 15.88 14.61 18.33
N GLY A 485 16.61 15.51 17.67
CA GLY A 485 16.18 16.89 17.44
C GLY A 485 16.73 17.49 16.15
N VAL A 486 16.61 18.82 16.04
CA VAL A 486 17.13 19.57 14.89
C VAL A 486 18.63 19.34 14.75
N GLY A 487 19.08 19.07 13.52
CA GLY A 487 20.47 18.76 13.20
C GLY A 487 20.80 17.26 13.24
N ASP A 488 19.96 16.44 13.86
CA ASP A 488 20.14 14.99 13.83
C ASP A 488 19.67 14.38 12.50
N THR A 489 20.28 13.24 12.16
CA THR A 489 19.84 12.34 11.09
C THR A 489 19.38 11.04 11.72
N VAL A 490 18.13 10.65 11.46
CA VAL A 490 17.56 9.38 11.94
C VAL A 490 17.44 8.43 10.77
N GLY A 491 17.95 7.21 10.92
CA GLY A 491 17.85 6.17 9.91
C GLY A 491 16.96 5.01 10.34
N ILE A 492 16.26 4.44 9.37
CA ILE A 492 15.36 3.31 9.56
C ILE A 492 15.59 2.33 8.43
N GLY A 493 15.68 1.07 8.78
CA GLY A 493 15.79 0.01 7.81
C GLY A 493 15.24 -1.32 8.30
N VAL A 494 15.26 -2.28 7.39
CA VAL A 494 14.91 -3.66 7.66
C VAL A 494 15.86 -4.55 6.88
N ASN A 495 16.47 -5.50 7.56
CA ASN A 495 17.13 -6.63 6.93
C ASN A 495 16.03 -7.66 6.62
N LEU A 496 15.69 -7.84 5.35
CA LEU A 496 14.57 -8.65 4.90
C LEU A 496 14.81 -10.16 5.12
N LEU A 497 16.08 -10.59 5.15
CA LEU A 497 16.44 -12.00 5.42
C LEU A 497 16.23 -12.36 6.89
N SER A 498 16.83 -11.58 7.78
CA SER A 498 16.70 -11.80 9.23
C SER A 498 15.41 -11.23 9.81
N ARG A 499 14.66 -10.45 9.02
CA ARG A 499 13.50 -9.66 9.43
C ARG A 499 13.83 -8.62 10.51
N ARG A 500 15.11 -8.29 10.69
CA ARG A 500 15.54 -7.40 11.76
C ARG A 500 15.30 -5.94 11.39
N ILE A 501 14.63 -5.20 12.26
CA ILE A 501 14.43 -3.76 12.14
C ILE A 501 15.67 -3.04 12.65
N ILE A 502 16.14 -2.07 11.88
CA ILE A 502 17.34 -1.29 12.15
C ILE A 502 16.91 0.15 12.39
N PHE A 503 17.27 0.70 13.54
CA PHE A 503 17.17 2.13 13.82
C PHE A 503 18.56 2.69 14.03
N THR A 504 18.82 3.88 13.51
CA THR A 504 20.09 4.57 13.65
C THR A 504 19.85 6.03 13.99
N LYS A 505 20.84 6.63 14.66
CA LYS A 505 20.92 8.07 14.88
C LYS A 505 22.33 8.53 14.56
N ASN A 506 22.45 9.53 13.71
CA ASN A 506 23.71 10.18 13.33
C ASN A 506 24.79 9.19 12.85
N GLY A 507 24.37 8.16 12.09
CA GLY A 507 25.26 7.13 11.57
C GLY A 507 25.67 6.06 12.59
N ARG A 508 25.03 6.01 13.77
CA ARG A 508 25.23 4.94 14.77
C ARG A 508 23.95 4.13 14.94
N GLN A 509 24.07 2.80 14.91
CA GLN A 509 22.96 1.91 15.20
C GLN A 509 22.56 2.02 16.67
N LEU A 510 21.25 1.98 16.95
CA LEU A 510 20.73 1.94 18.31
C LEU A 510 20.77 0.49 18.85
N ASP A 511 20.89 0.30 20.16
CA ASP A 511 20.88 -1.03 20.81
C ASP A 511 19.51 -1.70 20.70
N ASN A 512 19.23 -2.24 19.52
CA ASN A 512 17.91 -2.73 19.14
C ASN A 512 18.00 -4.15 18.53
N TYR A 513 19.02 -4.91 18.92
CA TYR A 513 19.45 -6.16 18.27
C TYR A 513 18.38 -7.24 18.16
N GLU A 514 17.40 -7.24 19.06
CA GLU A 514 16.35 -8.27 19.15
C GLU A 514 15.04 -7.89 18.42
N LEU A 515 15.02 -6.78 17.69
CA LEU A 515 13.79 -6.33 17.02
C LEU A 515 13.55 -7.06 15.71
N LEU A 516 12.68 -8.08 15.76
CA LEU A 516 12.22 -8.80 14.58
C LEU A 516 10.86 -8.26 14.12
N ALA A 517 10.71 -8.08 12.82
CA ALA A 517 9.42 -7.90 12.21
C ALA A 517 8.60 -9.19 12.38
N SER A 518 7.34 -9.07 12.79
CA SER A 518 6.44 -10.22 12.97
C SER A 518 6.33 -11.03 11.68
N SER A 519 6.18 -12.34 11.79
CA SER A 519 6.03 -13.25 10.64
C SER A 519 4.87 -12.83 9.73
N TYR A 520 3.76 -12.36 10.30
CA TYR A 520 2.62 -11.83 9.55
C TYR A 520 3.01 -10.63 8.67
N SER A 521 3.94 -9.80 9.15
CA SER A 521 4.43 -8.64 8.41
C SER A 521 5.56 -8.96 7.40
N ALA A 522 6.11 -10.18 7.44
CA ALA A 522 7.19 -10.59 6.54
C ALA A 522 6.73 -10.87 5.10
N ASP A 523 5.43 -11.10 4.90
CA ASP A 523 4.81 -11.21 3.57
C ASP A 523 4.16 -9.89 3.13
N CYS A 524 4.26 -8.84 3.97
CA CYS A 524 3.54 -7.60 3.78
C CYS A 524 4.40 -6.51 3.10
N PHE A 525 3.72 -5.55 2.47
CA PHE A 525 4.34 -4.39 1.85
C PHE A 525 4.58 -3.31 2.91
N PHE A 526 5.80 -3.22 3.44
CA PHE A 526 6.17 -2.10 4.31
C PHE A 526 6.38 -0.84 3.48
N PHE A 527 5.87 0.28 3.96
CA PHE A 527 6.14 1.58 3.39
C PHE A 527 6.88 2.43 4.42
N PRO A 528 7.99 3.08 4.04
CA PRO A 528 8.56 4.17 4.81
C PRO A 528 7.49 5.22 5.06
N PHE A 529 7.40 5.71 6.28
CA PHE A 529 6.50 6.79 6.63
C PHE A 529 7.16 7.78 7.58
N VAL A 530 6.56 8.96 7.62
CA VAL A 530 6.81 9.95 8.64
C VAL A 530 5.49 10.52 9.14
N THR A 531 5.39 10.66 10.46
CA THR A 531 4.32 11.40 11.14
C THR A 531 4.89 12.65 11.79
N LEU A 532 4.31 13.80 11.49
CA LEU A 532 4.64 15.09 12.10
C LEU A 532 3.44 15.60 12.89
N SER A 533 3.68 16.20 14.06
CA SER A 533 2.67 16.91 14.85
C SER A 533 2.74 18.40 14.56
N LEU A 534 1.63 18.99 14.13
CA LEU A 534 1.59 20.35 13.58
C LEU A 534 1.54 21.47 14.64
N ASN A 535 2.04 21.23 15.85
CA ASN A 535 2.28 22.34 16.81
C ASN A 535 3.50 23.20 16.41
N GLY A 536 4.21 22.82 15.36
CA GLY A 536 5.35 23.53 14.79
C GLY A 536 5.11 23.97 13.36
N ALA A 537 4.45 25.12 13.17
CA ALA A 537 4.46 25.76 11.85
C ALA A 537 5.92 25.99 11.42
N GLY A 538 6.28 25.44 10.27
CA GLY A 538 7.64 25.52 9.71
C GLY A 538 8.53 24.30 9.96
N ASP A 539 8.02 23.22 10.56
CA ASP A 539 8.78 21.97 10.66
C ASP A 539 9.16 21.47 9.25
N LYS A 540 10.42 21.11 9.10
CA LYS A 540 11.07 20.72 7.86
C LYS A 540 11.97 19.52 8.08
N ILE A 541 11.73 18.49 7.28
CA ILE A 541 12.58 17.31 7.19
C ILE A 541 12.98 17.04 5.75
N ASP A 542 14.16 16.46 5.57
CA ASP A 542 14.66 16.02 4.27
C ASP A 542 14.88 14.50 4.34
N ALA A 543 14.23 13.77 3.45
CA ALA A 543 14.43 12.33 3.31
C ALA A 543 15.55 12.00 2.33
N ASN A 544 16.25 10.92 2.62
CA ASN A 544 17.31 10.35 1.81
C ASN A 544 17.02 8.85 1.67
N PHE A 545 16.49 8.45 0.52
CA PHE A 545 16.25 7.05 0.17
C PHE A 545 17.48 6.40 -0.50
N GLY A 546 18.65 7.01 -0.33
CA GLY A 546 19.95 6.51 -0.76
C GLY A 546 20.52 7.24 -1.97
N PRO A 547 21.63 6.75 -2.51
CA PRO A 547 22.49 5.73 -1.91
C PRO A 547 23.41 6.28 -0.80
N ASN A 548 23.48 7.61 -0.62
CA ASN A 548 24.50 8.26 0.19
C ASN A 548 24.05 8.41 1.65
N PHE A 549 24.22 7.37 2.46
CA PHE A 549 23.83 7.39 3.87
C PHE A 549 24.95 7.85 4.79
N ARG A 550 24.58 8.42 5.95
CA ARG A 550 25.52 8.68 7.04
C ARG A 550 25.89 7.40 7.79
N PHE A 551 24.95 6.46 7.90
CA PHE A 551 25.20 5.13 8.44
C PHE A 551 25.90 4.24 7.41
N ASP A 552 26.96 3.55 7.83
CA ASP A 552 27.66 2.60 6.98
C ASP A 552 26.94 1.25 6.94
N LEU A 553 26.21 1.01 5.85
CA LEU A 553 25.48 -0.24 5.62
C LEU A 553 26.40 -1.46 5.48
N VAL A 554 27.72 -1.30 5.29
CA VAL A 554 28.66 -2.42 5.24
C VAL A 554 28.84 -3.07 6.61
N THR A 555 28.47 -2.37 7.68
CA THR A 555 28.57 -2.88 9.06
C THR A 555 27.42 -3.81 9.47
N LEU A 556 26.36 -3.92 8.64
CA LEU A 556 25.23 -4.85 8.82
C LEU A 556 25.48 -6.18 8.13
#